data_AF-A0A832YIP1-F1
#
_entry.id   AF-A0A832YIP1-F1
#
_cell.length_a   1.000
_cell.length_b   1.000
_cell.length_c   1.000
_cell.angle_alpha   90.00
_cell.angle_beta   90.00
_cell.angle_gamma   90.00
#
_symmetry.space_group_name_H-M   'P 1'
#
loop_
_entity.id
_entity.type
_entity.pdbx_description
1 polymer ?
#
loop_
_entity_poly.entity_id
_entity_poly.type
_entity_poly.pdbx_seq_one_letter_code
_entity_poly.pdbx_strand_id
1 'polypeptide(L)'
;MERRARFVWGIDGLWPGPVDFDDPRLQGYPLHIEFRNQKVSGLPFSILREFIEGVGDVQIDAAATSHKDVMDLLMIGCQRTTIDLFSKDKEIALGHAVTEQVIVRIKLPSEVSLTYITDTLTPRLLEVKQFGPLSALLISQRKGDLSFVMNRLPSTLRNSFSWWLAPDEGQMVSLRSDEHIAGWVLDGERMLGD
;
A
#
# COMPACT_ATOMS: atom_id res chain seq x y z
N MET A 1 -14.00 4.33 -8.24
CA MET A 1 -12.81 4.48 -7.39
C MET A 1 -13.00 3.55 -6.21
N GLU A 2 -12.09 2.60 -6.02
CA GLU A 2 -12.21 1.56 -4.99
C GLU A 2 -11.82 2.10 -3.60
N ARG A 3 -12.35 1.50 -2.53
CA ARG A 3 -11.98 1.80 -1.14
C ARG A 3 -11.59 0.51 -0.43
N ARG A 4 -10.50 0.56 0.33
CA ARG A 4 -9.99 -0.54 1.14
C ARG A 4 -9.94 -0.15 2.60
N ALA A 5 -10.45 -1.04 3.45
CA ALA A 5 -10.34 -0.92 4.90
C ALA A 5 -8.90 -1.26 5.32
N ARG A 6 -8.21 -0.26 5.87
CA ARG A 6 -6.80 -0.32 6.27
C ARG A 6 -6.72 -0.77 7.72
N PHE A 7 -5.98 -1.85 7.92
CA PHE A 7 -5.62 -2.33 9.24
C PHE A 7 -4.12 -2.59 9.35
N VAL A 8 -3.64 -2.64 10.58
CA VAL A 8 -2.32 -3.12 10.98
C VAL A 8 -2.53 -4.47 11.64
N TRP A 9 -1.75 -5.46 11.21
CA TRP A 9 -1.73 -6.77 11.83
C TRP A 9 -1.13 -6.69 13.23
N GLY A 10 -1.93 -7.01 14.25
CA GLY A 10 -1.54 -7.13 15.64
C GLY A 10 -1.27 -8.57 16.07
N ILE A 11 -1.02 -8.77 17.36
CA ILE A 11 -0.78 -10.10 17.93
C ILE A 11 -2.10 -10.86 18.10
N ASP A 12 -3.13 -10.13 18.50
CA ASP A 12 -4.44 -10.61 18.94
C ASP A 12 -5.58 -10.14 18.03
N GLY A 13 -5.30 -9.33 17.02
CA GLY A 13 -6.31 -8.84 16.08
C GLY A 13 -5.76 -7.76 15.14
N LEU A 14 -6.68 -7.06 14.49
CA LEU A 14 -6.42 -5.98 13.54
C LEU A 14 -6.67 -4.61 14.17
N TRP A 15 -5.77 -3.65 13.91
CA TRP A 15 -5.84 -2.27 14.40
C TRP A 15 -6.03 -1.26 13.25
N PRO A 16 -6.78 -0.16 13.39
CA PRO A 16 -7.42 0.38 14.59
C PRO A 16 -8.60 -0.46 15.11
N GLY A 17 -8.89 -0.28 16.41
CA GLY A 17 -9.61 -1.24 17.27
C GLY A 17 -8.75 -2.45 17.64
N PRO A 18 -9.06 -3.27 18.64
CA PRO A 18 -8.84 -4.70 18.46
C PRO A 18 -10.07 -5.24 17.71
N VAL A 19 -9.93 -5.42 16.39
CA VAL A 19 -10.90 -6.18 15.57
C VAL A 19 -10.40 -7.61 15.46
N ASP A 20 -11.21 -8.57 15.88
CA ASP A 20 -10.83 -9.99 15.82
C ASP A 20 -10.63 -10.44 14.37
N PHE A 21 -9.70 -11.38 14.14
CA PHE A 21 -9.39 -11.87 12.79
C PHE A 21 -10.57 -12.57 12.10
N ASP A 22 -11.51 -13.09 12.88
CA ASP A 22 -12.73 -13.76 12.41
C ASP A 22 -13.96 -12.85 12.45
N ASP A 23 -13.80 -11.54 12.68
CA ASP A 23 -14.91 -10.59 12.68
C ASP A 23 -15.66 -10.66 11.33
N PRO A 24 -16.95 -11.07 11.31
CA PRO A 24 -17.70 -11.26 10.09
C PRO A 24 -17.81 -10.01 9.21
N ARG A 25 -17.68 -8.82 9.81
CA ARG A 25 -17.75 -7.55 9.08
C ARG A 25 -16.60 -7.39 8.10
N LEU A 26 -15.46 -8.06 8.33
CA LEU A 26 -14.31 -8.03 7.44
C LEU A 26 -14.62 -8.58 6.05
N GLN A 27 -15.52 -9.55 5.92
CA GLN A 27 -15.92 -10.13 4.63
C GLN A 27 -16.67 -9.14 3.72
N GLY A 28 -17.16 -8.03 4.27
CA GLY A 28 -17.89 -7.00 3.53
C GLY A 28 -17.00 -6.03 2.76
N TYR A 29 -15.68 -6.04 2.99
CA TYR A 29 -14.79 -4.99 2.50
C TYR A 29 -13.48 -5.56 1.92
N PRO A 30 -13.01 -5.03 0.78
CA PRO A 30 -11.62 -5.19 0.36
C PRO A 30 -10.68 -4.66 1.45
N LEU A 31 -9.70 -5.46 1.86
CA LEU A 31 -8.80 -5.11 2.96
C LEU A 31 -7.43 -4.67 2.45
N HIS A 32 -6.79 -3.82 3.25
CA HIS A 32 -5.37 -3.52 3.18
C HIS A 32 -4.75 -3.76 4.56
N ILE A 33 -3.85 -4.75 4.64
CA ILE A 33 -3.24 -5.18 5.89
C ILE A 33 -1.77 -4.80 5.92
N GLU A 34 -1.39 -3.98 6.90
CA GLU A 34 -0.01 -3.56 7.14
C GLU A 34 0.67 -4.43 8.20
N PHE A 35 1.90 -4.86 7.90
CA PHE A 35 2.82 -5.40 8.90
C PHE A 35 3.86 -4.35 9.26
N ARG A 36 3.81 -3.86 10.50
CA ARG A 36 4.75 -2.85 11.00
C ARG A 36 5.90 -3.50 11.73
N ASN A 37 7.13 -3.04 11.45
CA ASN A 37 8.37 -3.45 12.12
C ASN A 37 8.68 -4.96 12.05
N GLN A 38 8.08 -5.68 11.09
CA GLN A 38 8.34 -7.10 10.87
C GLN A 38 8.96 -7.30 9.48
N LYS A 39 9.92 -8.22 9.39
CA LYS A 39 10.39 -8.72 8.09
C LYS A 39 9.40 -9.74 7.57
N VAL A 40 9.29 -9.85 6.25
CA VAL A 40 8.40 -10.84 5.60
C VAL A 40 8.68 -12.27 6.08
N SER A 41 9.95 -12.61 6.30
CA SER A 41 10.36 -13.93 6.84
C SER A 41 9.82 -14.24 8.24
N GLY A 42 9.33 -13.24 8.98
CA GLY A 42 8.77 -13.39 10.33
C GLY A 42 7.24 -13.33 10.36
N LEU A 43 6.58 -13.29 9.20
CA LEU A 43 5.12 -13.22 9.15
C LEU A 43 4.49 -14.56 9.55
N PRO A 44 3.30 -14.53 10.19
CA PRO A 44 2.57 -15.73 10.57
C PRO A 44 1.85 -16.35 9.37
N PHE A 45 2.60 -16.85 8.38
CA PHE A 45 2.06 -17.30 7.07
C PHE A 45 0.90 -18.29 7.16
N SER A 46 0.89 -19.20 8.15
CA SER A 46 -0.22 -20.15 8.33
C SER A 46 -1.52 -19.44 8.68
N ILE A 47 -1.49 -18.61 9.72
CA ILE A 47 -2.65 -17.84 10.19
C ILE A 47 -3.09 -16.82 9.14
N LEU A 48 -2.11 -16.18 8.49
CA LEU A 48 -2.36 -15.19 7.45
C LEU A 48 -3.05 -15.82 6.24
N ARG A 49 -2.67 -17.03 5.85
CA ARG A 49 -3.33 -17.77 4.76
C ARG A 49 -4.78 -18.08 5.12
N GLU A 50 -5.04 -18.61 6.32
CA GLU A 50 -6.40 -18.89 6.80
C GLU A 50 -7.26 -17.62 6.82
N PHE A 51 -6.69 -16.51 7.28
CA PHE A 51 -7.33 -15.20 7.27
C PHE A 51 -7.69 -14.74 5.85
N ILE A 52 -6.76 -14.84 4.90
CA ILE A 52 -7.00 -14.45 3.50
C ILE A 52 -8.08 -15.34 2.89
N GLU A 53 -8.03 -16.66 3.12
CA GLU A 53 -9.04 -17.60 2.63
C GLU A 53 -10.43 -17.30 3.22
N GLY A 54 -10.50 -16.84 4.49
CA GLY A 54 -11.75 -16.48 5.17
C GLY A 54 -12.35 -15.15 4.74
N VAL A 55 -11.53 -14.15 4.39
CA VAL A 55 -11.97 -12.79 4.06
C VAL A 55 -12.07 -12.53 2.56
N GLY A 56 -11.16 -13.10 1.76
CA GLY A 56 -11.11 -12.92 0.31
C GLY A 56 -10.17 -11.79 -0.14
N ASP A 57 -10.71 -10.64 -0.54
CA ASP A 57 -9.94 -9.58 -1.22
C ASP A 57 -9.01 -8.82 -0.26
N VAL A 58 -7.80 -9.36 -0.06
CA VAL A 58 -6.79 -8.80 0.84
C VAL A 58 -5.57 -8.32 0.05
N GLN A 59 -5.20 -7.05 0.25
CA GLN A 59 -3.90 -6.49 -0.13
C GLN A 59 -2.98 -6.47 1.08
N ILE A 60 -1.74 -6.94 0.93
CA ILE A 60 -0.76 -6.94 2.02
C ILE A 60 0.35 -5.92 1.77
N ASP A 61 0.61 -5.07 2.75
CA ASP A 61 1.82 -4.24 2.86
C ASP A 61 2.71 -4.79 3.98
N ALA A 62 3.72 -5.57 3.59
CA ALA A 62 4.73 -6.07 4.52
C ALA A 62 6.08 -5.34 4.42
N ALA A 63 6.10 -4.14 3.83
CA ALA A 63 7.33 -3.40 3.54
C ALA A 63 8.42 -4.26 2.87
N ALA A 64 8.00 -5.15 1.95
CA ALA A 64 8.91 -6.07 1.27
C ALA A 64 9.95 -5.31 0.44
N THR A 65 11.20 -5.79 0.48
CA THR A 65 12.31 -5.19 -0.28
C THR A 65 12.95 -6.14 -1.29
N SER A 66 12.42 -7.36 -1.40
CA SER A 66 12.86 -8.37 -2.34
C SER A 66 11.69 -8.95 -3.14
N HIS A 67 11.95 -9.37 -4.38
CA HIS A 67 10.94 -10.05 -5.20
C HIS A 67 10.50 -11.37 -4.57
N LYS A 68 11.38 -12.06 -3.84
CA LYS A 68 11.06 -13.31 -3.17
C LYS A 68 9.96 -13.10 -2.12
N ASP A 69 10.11 -12.10 -1.27
CA ASP A 69 9.12 -11.76 -0.24
C ASP A 69 7.75 -11.45 -0.85
N VAL A 70 7.75 -10.73 -1.97
CA VAL A 70 6.56 -10.42 -2.76
C VAL A 70 5.91 -11.70 -3.30
N MET A 71 6.69 -12.63 -3.85
CA MET A 71 6.17 -13.90 -4.36
C MET A 71 5.61 -14.77 -3.24
N ASP A 72 6.29 -14.86 -2.09
CA ASP A 72 5.82 -15.62 -0.93
C ASP A 72 4.43 -15.10 -0.48
N LEU A 73 4.22 -13.78 -0.48
CA LEU A 73 2.93 -13.16 -0.15
C LEU A 73 1.84 -13.46 -1.19
N LEU A 74 2.17 -13.43 -2.49
CA LEU A 74 1.21 -13.80 -3.54
C LEU A 74 0.84 -15.29 -3.46
N MET A 75 1.80 -16.16 -3.13
CA MET A 75 1.57 -17.60 -3.01
C MET A 75 0.65 -17.99 -1.86
N ILE A 76 0.56 -17.18 -0.80
CA ILE A 76 -0.42 -17.39 0.28
C ILE A 76 -1.81 -16.87 -0.05
N GLY A 77 -2.00 -16.29 -1.24
CA GLY A 77 -3.32 -15.96 -1.79
C GLY A 77 -3.73 -14.50 -1.67
N CYS A 78 -2.86 -13.58 -1.23
CA CYS A 78 -3.24 -12.17 -1.23
C CYS A 78 -3.46 -11.68 -2.67
N GLN A 79 -4.51 -10.89 -2.89
CA GLN A 79 -4.88 -10.40 -4.22
C GLN A 79 -3.82 -9.45 -4.79
N ARG A 80 -3.15 -8.70 -3.89
CA ARG A 80 -2.11 -7.73 -4.19
C ARG A 80 -1.12 -7.66 -3.05
N THR A 81 0.12 -7.32 -3.37
CA THR A 81 1.14 -7.02 -2.37
C THR A 81 1.99 -5.83 -2.80
N THR A 82 2.85 -5.34 -1.91
CA THR A 82 3.67 -4.18 -2.17
C THR A 82 5.16 -4.47 -2.13
N ILE A 83 5.94 -3.80 -2.98
CA ILE A 83 7.39 -3.70 -2.88
C ILE A 83 7.81 -2.25 -2.63
N ASP A 84 8.74 -2.02 -1.70
CA ASP A 84 9.18 -0.67 -1.37
C ASP A 84 9.86 0.01 -2.57
N LEU A 85 9.50 1.26 -2.85
CA LEU A 85 10.05 2.08 -3.95
C LEU A 85 11.58 2.17 -3.89
N PHE A 86 12.17 2.16 -2.69
CA PHE A 86 13.62 2.27 -2.48
C PHE A 86 14.33 0.91 -2.44
N SER A 87 13.63 -0.17 -2.79
CA SER A 87 14.25 -1.47 -3.04
C SER A 87 15.20 -1.39 -4.23
N LYS A 88 16.14 -2.34 -4.32
CA LYS A 88 17.06 -2.43 -5.47
C LYS A 88 16.27 -2.61 -6.77
N ASP A 89 16.71 -1.98 -7.84
CA ASP A 89 16.04 -2.00 -9.15
C ASP A 89 15.78 -3.41 -9.66
N LYS A 90 16.75 -4.29 -9.50
CA LYS A 90 16.62 -5.70 -9.87
C LYS A 90 15.43 -6.37 -9.16
N GLU A 91 15.21 -6.06 -7.89
CA GLU A 91 14.12 -6.66 -7.11
C GLU A 91 12.76 -6.14 -7.58
N ILE A 92 12.66 -4.84 -7.86
CA ILE A 92 11.46 -4.22 -8.44
C ILE A 92 11.17 -4.81 -9.82
N ALA A 93 12.17 -4.82 -10.72
CA ALA A 93 12.03 -5.37 -12.06
C ALA A 93 11.62 -6.85 -12.05
N LEU A 94 12.19 -7.67 -11.16
CA LEU A 94 11.80 -9.08 -11.03
C LEU A 94 10.36 -9.24 -10.52
N GLY A 95 9.92 -8.46 -9.53
CA GLY A 95 8.55 -8.52 -9.04
C GLY A 95 7.52 -8.19 -10.12
N HIS A 96 7.76 -7.13 -10.90
CA HIS A 96 6.83 -6.68 -11.94
C HIS A 96 6.92 -7.47 -13.25
N ALA A 97 8.02 -8.18 -13.50
CA ALA A 97 8.13 -9.07 -14.66
C ALA A 97 7.21 -10.29 -14.56
N VAL A 98 6.84 -10.69 -13.33
CA VAL A 98 6.09 -11.93 -13.08
C VAL A 98 4.59 -11.68 -12.92
N THR A 99 4.19 -10.51 -12.43
CA THR A 99 2.77 -10.22 -12.13
C THR A 99 2.47 -8.73 -12.02
N GLU A 100 1.26 -8.36 -12.43
CA GLU A 100 0.70 -7.00 -12.27
C GLU A 100 0.15 -6.74 -10.86
N GLN A 101 0.09 -7.77 -10.00
CA GLN A 101 -0.45 -7.69 -8.64
C GLN A 101 0.52 -7.03 -7.63
N VAL A 102 1.75 -6.75 -8.05
CA VAL A 102 2.73 -6.00 -7.24
C VAL A 102 2.47 -4.52 -7.41
N ILE A 103 2.41 -3.79 -6.28
CA ILE A 103 2.28 -2.34 -6.24
C ILE A 103 3.58 -1.75 -5.68
N VAL A 104 4.09 -0.68 -6.30
CA VAL A 104 5.22 0.04 -5.72
C VAL A 104 4.76 0.88 -4.54
N ARG A 105 5.36 0.67 -3.37
CA ARG A 105 5.00 1.35 -2.13
C ARG A 105 5.90 2.54 -1.86
N ILE A 106 5.27 3.64 -1.48
CA ILE A 106 5.91 4.91 -1.16
C ILE A 106 5.45 5.31 0.23
N LYS A 107 6.25 5.01 1.25
CA LYS A 107 6.03 5.53 2.59
C LYS A 107 6.71 6.89 2.71
N LEU A 108 5.92 7.95 2.86
CA LEU A 108 6.45 9.30 3.02
C LEU A 108 7.24 9.41 4.34
N PRO A 109 8.35 10.18 4.39
CA PRO A 109 9.07 10.45 5.63
C PRO A 109 8.19 11.21 6.63
N SER A 110 8.62 11.27 7.90
CA SER A 110 7.91 12.01 8.96
C SER A 110 7.89 13.52 8.72
N GLU A 111 8.79 14.03 7.90
CA GLU A 111 8.80 15.43 7.47
C GLU A 111 9.00 15.47 5.95
N VAL A 112 7.90 15.72 5.24
CA VAL A 112 7.93 15.88 3.79
C VAL A 112 8.29 17.30 3.43
N SER A 113 9.33 17.47 2.62
CA SER A 113 9.75 18.76 2.09
C SER A 113 9.60 18.81 0.57
N LEU A 114 9.64 20.02 0.00
CA LEU A 114 9.69 20.18 -1.45
C LEU A 114 10.95 19.52 -2.03
N THR A 115 12.08 19.64 -1.33
CA THR A 115 13.36 19.02 -1.70
C THR A 115 13.26 17.50 -1.76
N TYR A 116 12.58 16.86 -0.80
CA TYR A 116 12.34 15.41 -0.87
C TYR A 116 11.56 15.03 -2.13
N ILE A 117 10.54 15.83 -2.49
CA ILE A 117 9.74 15.56 -3.70
C ILE A 117 10.59 15.72 -4.96
N THR A 118 11.36 16.80 -5.08
CA THR A 118 12.12 17.14 -6.29
C THR A 118 13.36 16.31 -6.48
N ASP A 119 14.08 16.01 -5.40
CA ASP A 119 15.45 15.48 -5.46
C ASP A 119 15.50 13.98 -5.12
N THR A 120 14.46 13.45 -4.46
CA THR A 120 14.41 12.04 -4.06
C THR A 120 13.25 11.30 -4.72
N LEU A 121 12.02 11.70 -4.45
CA LEU A 121 10.82 10.96 -4.88
C LEU A 121 10.64 11.00 -6.40
N THR A 122 10.69 12.19 -7.00
CA THR A 122 10.47 12.38 -8.45
C THR A 122 11.51 11.63 -9.29
N PRO A 123 12.83 11.78 -9.04
CA PRO A 123 13.84 11.03 -9.79
C PRO A 123 13.67 9.52 -9.62
N ARG A 124 13.40 9.05 -8.40
CA ARG A 124 13.22 7.62 -8.13
C ARG A 124 12.01 7.04 -8.85
N LEU A 125 10.89 7.76 -8.91
CA LEU A 125 9.71 7.34 -9.65
C LEU A 125 9.96 7.29 -11.17
N LEU A 126 10.72 8.25 -11.72
CA LEU A 126 11.09 8.25 -13.14
C LEU A 126 11.97 7.06 -13.51
N GLU A 127 12.88 6.68 -12.63
CA GLU A 127 13.72 5.49 -12.76
C GLU A 127 12.88 4.22 -12.68
N VAL A 128 12.10 4.06 -11.61
CA VAL A 128 11.32 2.84 -11.35
C VAL A 128 10.23 2.60 -12.39
N LYS A 129 9.65 3.65 -12.98
CA LYS A 129 8.69 3.55 -14.09
C LYS A 129 9.21 2.70 -15.25
N GLN A 130 10.52 2.69 -15.48
CA GLN A 130 11.13 1.96 -16.59
C GLN A 130 11.05 0.43 -16.42
N PHE A 131 10.79 -0.05 -15.20
CA PHE A 131 10.74 -1.48 -14.87
C PHE A 131 9.33 -2.09 -14.96
N GLY A 132 8.34 -1.35 -15.46
CA GLY A 132 6.98 -1.83 -15.66
C GLY A 132 5.93 -1.67 -14.54
N PRO A 133 6.19 -1.10 -13.34
CA PRO A 133 5.12 -0.92 -12.36
C PRO A 133 4.03 0.01 -12.90
N LEU A 134 2.79 -0.46 -12.90
CA LEU A 134 1.61 0.30 -13.34
C LEU A 134 0.86 0.96 -12.17
N SER A 135 1.13 0.53 -10.94
CA SER A 135 0.43 1.00 -9.74
C SER A 135 1.41 1.43 -8.65
N ALA A 136 1.05 2.50 -7.94
CA ALA A 136 1.81 3.01 -6.80
C ALA A 136 0.90 3.26 -5.60
N LEU A 137 1.34 2.85 -4.41
CA LEU A 137 0.68 3.13 -3.12
C LEU A 137 1.45 4.22 -2.38
N LEU A 138 0.81 5.37 -2.18
CA LEU A 138 1.37 6.49 -1.42
C LEU A 138 0.78 6.51 0.00
N ILE A 139 1.65 6.34 1.00
CA ILE A 139 1.29 6.28 2.41
C ILE A 139 1.84 7.51 3.14
N SER A 140 0.98 8.35 3.67
CA SER A 140 1.39 9.47 4.54
C SER A 140 1.44 9.06 6.01
N GLN A 141 2.31 9.72 6.77
CA GLN A 141 2.44 9.57 8.23
C GLN A 141 1.92 10.79 8.99
N ARG A 142 1.52 11.85 8.27
CA ARG A 142 0.99 13.08 8.84
C ARG A 142 -0.11 13.63 7.96
N LYS A 143 -1.11 14.21 8.61
CA LYS A 143 -2.20 14.93 7.94
C LYS A 143 -1.67 16.02 7.02
N GLY A 144 -2.20 16.08 5.81
CA GLY A 144 -1.86 17.05 4.76
C GLY A 144 -0.70 16.64 3.86
N ASP A 145 0.18 15.71 4.27
CA ASP A 145 1.36 15.33 3.48
C ASP A 145 0.97 14.68 2.16
N LEU A 146 -0.08 13.85 2.17
CA LEU A 146 -0.55 13.18 0.96
C LEU A 146 -0.99 14.20 -0.09
N SER A 147 -1.89 15.13 0.27
CA SER A 147 -2.31 16.22 -0.63
C SER A 147 -1.13 17.11 -1.00
N PHE A 148 -0.20 17.37 -0.09
CA PHE A 148 0.99 18.18 -0.37
C PHE A 148 1.82 17.58 -1.50
N VAL A 149 2.10 16.27 -1.43
CA VAL A 149 2.87 15.51 -2.43
C VAL A 149 2.10 15.39 -3.74
N MET A 150 0.86 14.90 -3.70
CA MET A 150 0.06 14.68 -4.92
C MET A 150 -0.17 15.97 -5.70
N ASN A 151 -0.27 17.12 -5.04
CA ASN A 151 -0.43 18.40 -5.74
C ASN A 151 0.86 18.96 -6.35
N ARG A 152 2.02 18.39 -6.01
CA ARG A 152 3.35 18.87 -6.42
C ARG A 152 4.09 17.89 -7.31
N LEU A 153 3.66 16.64 -7.38
CA LEU A 153 4.18 15.69 -8.36
C LEU A 153 3.91 16.19 -9.79
N PRO A 154 4.91 16.11 -10.70
CA PRO A 154 4.73 16.41 -12.11
C PRO A 154 3.53 15.65 -12.68
N SER A 155 2.70 16.31 -13.48
CA SER A 155 1.53 15.67 -14.10
C SER A 155 1.90 14.44 -14.91
N THR A 156 3.04 14.45 -15.59
CA THR A 156 3.56 13.30 -16.34
C THR A 156 3.74 12.06 -15.46
N LEU A 157 4.27 12.22 -14.25
CA LEU A 157 4.41 11.13 -13.28
C LEU A 157 3.06 10.73 -12.69
N ARG A 158 2.22 11.70 -12.32
CA ARG A 158 0.87 11.40 -11.81
C ARG A 158 0.06 10.57 -12.80
N ASN A 159 0.20 10.84 -14.08
CA ASN A 159 -0.51 10.14 -15.15
C ASN A 159 0.17 8.82 -15.55
N SER A 160 1.35 8.50 -15.01
CA SER A 160 2.10 7.28 -15.33
C SER A 160 1.76 6.10 -14.43
N PHE A 161 1.05 6.33 -13.32
CA PHE A 161 0.69 5.30 -12.35
C PHE A 161 -0.79 5.36 -12.03
N SER A 162 -1.36 4.19 -11.73
CA SER A 162 -2.62 4.04 -11.02
C SER A 162 -2.38 4.21 -9.53
N TRP A 163 -2.84 5.32 -8.96
CA TRP A 163 -2.50 5.69 -7.58
C TRP A 163 -3.46 5.10 -6.56
N TRP A 164 -2.89 4.43 -5.57
CA TRP A 164 -3.53 4.07 -4.32
C TRP A 164 -3.07 5.04 -3.25
N LEU A 165 -4.01 5.60 -2.49
CA LEU A 165 -3.74 6.66 -1.52
C LEU A 165 -4.12 6.23 -0.12
N ALA A 166 -3.15 6.24 0.80
CA ALA A 166 -3.33 5.92 2.22
C ALA A 166 -3.05 7.18 3.09
N PRO A 167 -4.03 8.09 3.22
CA PRO A 167 -3.91 9.28 4.05
C PRO A 167 -3.80 8.93 5.54
N ASP A 168 -3.09 9.77 6.29
CA ASP A 168 -2.98 9.66 7.75
C ASP A 168 -4.27 10.11 8.45
N GLU A 169 -5.08 10.91 7.77
CA GLU A 169 -6.42 11.32 8.20
C GLU A 169 -7.39 10.14 8.36
N GLY A 170 -7.07 8.97 7.78
CA GLY A 170 -7.95 7.81 7.78
C GLY A 170 -9.17 7.95 6.87
N GLN A 171 -9.28 9.03 6.11
CA GLN A 171 -10.39 9.33 5.22
C GLN A 171 -9.89 10.01 3.94
N MET A 172 -10.72 10.03 2.90
CA MET A 172 -10.39 10.71 1.65
C MET A 172 -10.06 12.19 1.91
N VAL A 173 -9.04 12.69 1.24
CA VAL A 173 -8.62 14.09 1.30
C VAL A 173 -8.85 14.77 -0.06
N SER A 174 -9.07 16.09 -0.04
CA SER A 174 -9.21 16.85 -1.27
C SER A 174 -7.86 16.98 -2.00
N LEU A 175 -7.87 16.68 -3.30
CA LEU A 175 -6.74 16.91 -4.20
C LEU A 175 -7.15 17.91 -5.29
N ARG A 176 -6.16 18.47 -5.99
CA ARG A 176 -6.41 19.35 -7.14
C ARG A 176 -6.95 18.59 -8.35
N SER A 177 -6.74 17.28 -8.42
CA SER A 177 -7.14 16.41 -9.53
C SER A 177 -7.13 14.95 -9.06
N ASP A 178 -8.20 14.23 -9.41
CA ASP A 178 -8.45 12.85 -8.96
C ASP A 178 -8.48 11.83 -10.12
N GLU A 179 -8.18 12.26 -11.35
CA GLU A 179 -8.39 11.48 -12.59
C GLU A 179 -7.58 10.17 -12.66
N HIS A 180 -6.49 10.07 -11.88
CA HIS A 180 -5.58 8.91 -11.87
C HIS A 180 -5.55 8.17 -10.52
N ILE A 181 -6.52 8.46 -9.65
CA ILE A 181 -6.66 7.75 -8.38
C ILE A 181 -7.46 6.47 -8.61
N ALA A 182 -6.78 5.33 -8.50
CA ALA A 182 -7.39 4.01 -8.61
C ALA A 182 -8.26 3.70 -7.38
N GLY A 183 -7.75 4.03 -6.20
CA GLY A 183 -8.47 3.79 -4.95
C GLY A 183 -7.84 4.40 -3.72
N TRP A 184 -8.57 4.28 -2.62
CA TRP A 184 -8.20 4.79 -1.31
C TRP A 184 -8.05 3.66 -0.31
N VAL A 185 -7.07 3.79 0.57
CA VAL A 185 -6.80 2.89 1.69
C VAL A 185 -7.09 3.69 2.97
N LEU A 186 -8.26 3.46 3.57
CA LEU A 186 -8.86 4.32 4.59
C LEU A 186 -8.97 3.60 5.92
N ASP A 187 -9.22 4.32 7.01
CA ASP A 187 -9.34 3.77 8.36
C ASP A 187 -10.33 2.60 8.41
N GLY A 188 -9.83 1.41 8.74
CA GLY A 188 -10.63 0.21 8.69
C GLY A 188 -11.73 0.16 9.76
N GLU A 189 -11.44 0.60 10.99
CA GLU A 189 -12.42 0.61 12.09
C GLU A 189 -13.62 1.49 11.73
N ARG A 190 -13.37 2.68 11.19
CA ARG A 190 -14.42 3.57 10.71
C ARG A 190 -15.24 2.93 9.59
N MET A 191 -14.58 2.31 8.61
CA MET A 191 -15.27 1.66 7.50
C MET A 191 -16.15 0.48 7.94
N LEU A 192 -15.77 -0.24 9.00
CA LEU A 192 -16.60 -1.32 9.56
C LEU A 192 -17.77 -0.82 10.41
N GLY A 193 -17.69 0.41 10.91
CA GLY A 193 -18.72 1.05 11.75
C GLY A 193 -19.81 1.78 10.94
N ASP A 194 -19.51 2.13 9.70
CA ASP A 194 -20.44 2.71 8.71
C ASP A 194 -21.28 1.61 8.01
#